data_AF-A0A0C3H619-F1
#
_entry.id   AF-A0A0C3H619-F1
#
_cell.length_a   1.000
_cell.length_b   1.000
_cell.length_c   1.000
_cell.angle_alpha   90.00
_cell.angle_beta   90.00
_cell.angle_gamma   90.00
#
_symmetry.space_group_name_H-M   'P 1'
#
loop_
_entity.id
_entity.type
_entity.pdbx_description
1 polymer ?
#
loop_
_entity_poly.entity_id
_entity_poly.type
_entity_poly.pdbx_seq_one_letter_code
_entity_poly.pdbx_strand_id
1 'polypeptide(L)'
;MSPSIFSTVAQLVITAIWMFSLSPNFCKAWSIDSSCIAFPQVQAAMTEALNLVIYAKLRAANAPPRLGTSMVDLLAAPNENDPNTLEFVQTWYQNVIDAASVPSPDGIVIQCTDANLTPIDLANRKYIDTKRGNKVVYAPKIPGATLTDNACGGFIKAFAYPADRQQIVLLCSDSNSGALKSSYSDLLGPWRTAGDLTALTPVKEKGLDALGMYLSTMILHELMHAASMAEQLKKLQFAQFPAILPDEVNGQPIGEIYQYSPISGKQLGDSISSGQSTVNNLQHNADSMALLAASWYLPVYKWVNGKCGVIPKADRAPATFLNTPTPPGPS
;
A
#
# COMPACT_ATOMS: atom_id res chain seq x y z
N MET A 1 52.93 12.56 -41.03
CA MET A 1 52.13 13.13 -39.93
C MET A 1 50.80 12.39 -39.93
N SER A 2 50.65 11.38 -39.07
CA SER A 2 49.44 10.55 -39.01
C SER A 2 48.44 11.18 -38.03
N PRO A 3 47.19 11.42 -38.44
CA PRO A 3 46.17 11.92 -37.52
C PRO A 3 45.69 10.80 -36.60
N SER A 4 45.90 11.04 -35.30
CA SER A 4 44.95 10.87 -34.21
C SER A 4 44.33 9.49 -33.94
N ILE A 5 45.14 8.57 -33.39
CA ILE A 5 44.65 7.49 -32.50
C ILE A 5 43.85 8.07 -31.30
N PHE A 6 44.12 9.33 -30.91
CA PHE A 6 43.42 10.04 -29.84
C PHE A 6 41.94 10.34 -30.12
N SER A 7 41.46 10.32 -31.37
CA SER A 7 40.06 10.62 -31.68
C SER A 7 39.14 9.42 -31.42
N THR A 8 39.64 8.20 -31.64
CA THR A 8 38.84 6.97 -31.52
C THR A 8 38.61 6.54 -30.07
N VAL A 9 39.56 6.81 -29.16
CA VAL A 9 39.43 6.46 -27.74
C VAL A 9 38.43 7.39 -27.03
N ALA A 10 38.42 8.68 -27.39
CA ALA A 10 37.47 9.64 -26.82
C ALA A 10 36.01 9.34 -27.21
N GLN A 11 35.77 8.87 -28.45
CA GLN A 11 34.44 8.48 -28.90
C GLN A 11 33.93 7.18 -28.25
N LEU A 12 34.81 6.21 -27.96
CA LEU A 12 34.44 5.00 -27.23
C LEU A 12 34.09 5.27 -25.76
N VAL A 13 34.79 6.19 -25.10
CA VAL A 13 34.52 6.56 -23.70
C VAL A 13 33.20 7.34 -23.58
N ILE A 14 32.90 8.26 -24.51
CA ILE A 14 31.64 9.03 -24.48
C ILE A 14 30.44 8.12 -24.80
N THR A 15 30.58 7.15 -25.69
CA THR A 15 29.49 6.19 -26.01
C THR A 15 29.23 5.21 -24.87
N ALA A 16 30.27 4.79 -24.13
CA ALA A 16 30.10 3.98 -22.92
C ALA A 16 29.41 4.78 -21.79
N ILE A 17 29.78 6.04 -21.57
CA ILE A 17 29.12 6.91 -20.57
C ILE A 17 27.64 7.13 -20.94
N TRP A 18 27.31 7.25 -22.23
CA TRP A 18 25.91 7.33 -22.69
C TRP A 18 25.14 6.01 -22.57
N MET A 19 25.79 4.85 -22.74
CA MET A 19 25.12 3.55 -22.54
C MET A 19 24.91 3.23 -21.04
N PHE A 20 25.79 3.70 -20.14
CA PHE A 20 25.58 3.59 -18.70
C PHE A 20 24.61 4.64 -18.15
N SER A 21 24.39 5.77 -18.82
CA SER A 21 23.39 6.77 -18.42
C SER A 21 21.99 6.55 -19.03
N LEU A 22 21.88 5.70 -20.06
CA LEU A 22 20.60 5.31 -20.68
C LEU A 22 20.12 3.91 -20.26
N SER A 23 20.90 3.19 -19.47
CA SER A 23 20.33 2.11 -18.68
C SER A 23 19.56 2.79 -17.56
N PRO A 24 18.21 2.76 -17.50
CA PRO A 24 17.55 3.03 -16.24
C PRO A 24 18.22 2.07 -15.27
N ASN A 25 19.01 2.60 -14.33
CA ASN A 25 19.35 1.86 -13.14
C ASN A 25 17.99 1.53 -12.53
N PHE A 26 17.45 0.35 -12.86
CA PHE A 26 16.34 -0.22 -12.16
C PHE A 26 16.85 -0.32 -10.74
N CYS A 27 16.52 0.68 -9.92
CA CYS A 27 16.81 0.65 -8.50
C CYS A 27 16.07 -0.59 -8.00
N LYS A 28 16.84 -1.66 -7.86
CA LYS A 28 16.50 -2.93 -7.24
C LYS A 28 16.23 -2.63 -5.76
N ALA A 29 14.98 -2.30 -5.45
CA ALA A 29 14.63 -1.66 -4.18
C ALA A 29 13.82 -2.57 -3.25
N TRP A 30 13.06 -3.52 -3.80
CA TRP A 30 12.33 -4.49 -2.99
C TRP A 30 12.53 -5.88 -3.54
N SER A 31 12.35 -6.90 -2.71
CA SER A 31 12.53 -8.30 -3.12
C SER A 31 11.30 -9.14 -2.84
N ILE A 32 11.16 -10.24 -3.57
CA ILE A 32 10.18 -11.29 -3.30
C ILE A 32 10.93 -12.52 -2.81
N ASP A 33 10.56 -12.99 -1.63
CA ASP A 33 11.12 -14.20 -1.03
C ASP A 33 10.70 -15.45 -1.81
N SER A 34 11.56 -16.48 -1.79
CA SER A 34 11.31 -17.76 -2.47
C SER A 34 10.01 -18.45 -2.03
N SER A 35 9.49 -18.14 -0.83
CA SER A 35 8.16 -18.59 -0.37
C SER A 35 7.01 -18.20 -1.30
N CYS A 36 7.19 -17.19 -2.15
CA CYS A 36 6.17 -16.71 -3.08
C CYS A 36 6.17 -17.41 -4.44
N ILE A 37 7.00 -18.44 -4.67
CA ILE A 37 7.14 -19.09 -5.99
C ILE A 37 5.81 -19.64 -6.56
N ALA A 38 4.89 -20.05 -5.69
CA ALA A 38 3.55 -20.53 -6.09
C ALA A 38 2.57 -19.40 -6.44
N PHE A 39 2.94 -18.14 -6.26
CA PHE A 39 2.08 -16.96 -6.38
C PHE A 39 2.67 -15.94 -7.36
N PRO A 40 2.72 -16.25 -8.67
CA PRO A 40 3.34 -15.39 -9.69
C PRO A 40 2.69 -14.01 -9.80
N GLN A 41 1.45 -13.85 -9.34
CA GLN A 41 0.73 -12.58 -9.33
C GLN A 41 1.31 -11.52 -8.37
N VAL A 42 2.12 -11.92 -7.38
CA VAL A 42 2.61 -11.02 -6.32
C VAL A 42 3.45 -9.86 -6.89
N GLN A 43 4.32 -10.14 -7.85
CA GLN A 43 5.16 -9.11 -8.46
C GLN A 43 4.34 -8.04 -9.20
N ALA A 44 3.32 -8.48 -9.94
CA ALA A 44 2.44 -7.57 -10.66
C ALA A 44 1.59 -6.74 -9.68
N ALA A 45 1.07 -7.37 -8.63
CA ALA A 45 0.29 -6.70 -7.59
C ALA A 45 1.12 -5.69 -6.79
N MET A 46 2.38 -6.01 -6.43
CA MET A 46 3.31 -5.06 -5.79
C MET A 46 3.62 -3.88 -6.71
N THR A 47 3.90 -4.16 -7.98
CA THR A 47 4.13 -3.11 -8.98
C THR A 47 2.90 -2.20 -9.12
N GLU A 48 1.70 -2.77 -9.14
CA GLU A 48 0.46 -2.00 -9.14
C GLU A 48 0.28 -1.20 -7.86
N ALA A 49 0.54 -1.76 -6.68
CA ALA A 49 0.48 -1.06 -5.40
C ALA A 49 1.35 0.21 -5.40
N LEU A 50 2.56 0.13 -5.95
CA LEU A 50 3.44 1.29 -6.13
C LEU A 50 2.88 2.30 -7.15
N ASN A 51 2.25 1.84 -8.22
CA ASN A 51 1.56 2.72 -9.16
C ASN A 51 0.33 3.40 -8.53
N LEU A 52 -0.43 2.71 -7.66
CA LEU A 52 -1.55 3.26 -6.90
C LEU A 52 -1.06 4.49 -6.11
N VAL A 53 -0.02 4.30 -5.29
CA VAL A 53 0.47 5.33 -4.37
C VAL A 53 1.16 6.49 -5.09
N ILE A 54 1.94 6.23 -6.14
CA ILE A 54 2.55 7.28 -6.98
C ILE A 54 1.46 8.14 -7.63
N TYR A 55 0.47 7.50 -8.24
CA TYR A 55 -0.62 8.21 -8.87
C TYR A 55 -1.43 9.01 -7.84
N ALA A 56 -1.70 8.43 -6.67
CA ALA A 56 -2.47 9.09 -5.62
C ALA A 56 -1.73 10.31 -5.03
N LYS A 57 -0.40 10.22 -4.84
CA LYS A 57 0.44 11.37 -4.47
C LYS A 57 0.32 12.51 -5.50
N LEU A 58 0.41 12.18 -6.79
CA LEU A 58 0.28 13.17 -7.87
C LEU A 58 -1.15 13.72 -7.95
N ARG A 59 -2.16 12.88 -7.72
CA ARG A 59 -3.57 13.28 -7.67
C ARG A 59 -3.85 14.28 -6.55
N ALA A 60 -3.22 14.11 -5.39
CA ALA A 60 -3.33 15.04 -4.27
C ALA A 60 -2.80 16.44 -4.62
N ALA A 61 -1.72 16.51 -5.38
CA ALA A 61 -1.01 17.74 -5.71
C ALA A 61 -1.51 18.47 -6.97
N ASN A 62 -2.31 17.81 -7.81
CA ASN A 62 -2.62 18.31 -9.15
C ASN A 62 -4.13 18.39 -9.45
N ALA A 63 -4.46 19.25 -10.41
CA ALA A 63 -5.78 19.36 -11.03
C ALA A 63 -6.14 18.11 -11.87
N PRO A 64 -7.41 17.92 -12.28
CA PRO A 64 -8.62 18.68 -11.89
C PRO A 64 -9.01 18.45 -10.42
N PRO A 65 -9.96 19.19 -9.83
CA PRO A 65 -10.47 18.90 -8.50
C PRO A 65 -10.92 17.44 -8.34
N ARG A 66 -10.81 16.87 -7.14
CA ARG A 66 -11.36 15.53 -6.88
C ARG A 66 -12.88 15.63 -6.77
N LEU A 67 -13.56 14.64 -7.33
CA LEU A 67 -15.01 14.53 -7.35
C LEU A 67 -15.42 13.30 -6.54
N GLY A 68 -16.50 13.44 -5.78
CA GLY A 68 -16.99 12.38 -4.90
C GLY A 68 -16.90 12.78 -3.43
N THR A 69 -16.69 11.79 -2.58
CA THR A 69 -16.58 11.89 -1.11
C THR A 69 -15.53 10.93 -0.56
N SER A 70 -14.60 10.37 -1.34
CA SER A 70 -13.58 9.43 -0.84
C SER A 70 -12.72 9.97 0.32
N MET A 71 -12.26 11.22 0.29
CA MET A 71 -11.52 11.82 1.42
C MET A 71 -12.44 12.04 2.62
N VAL A 72 -13.70 12.40 2.38
CA VAL A 72 -14.69 12.55 3.45
C VAL A 72 -14.98 11.20 4.10
N ASP A 73 -15.22 10.18 3.28
CA ASP A 73 -15.62 8.84 3.71
C ASP A 73 -14.47 8.10 4.40
N LEU A 74 -13.23 8.24 3.90
CA LEU A 74 -12.08 7.45 4.37
C LEU A 74 -11.19 8.18 5.36
N LEU A 75 -11.15 9.52 5.36
CA LEU A 75 -10.27 10.33 6.19
C LEU A 75 -11.02 11.39 7.03
N ALA A 76 -12.35 11.42 6.94
CA ALA A 76 -13.19 12.45 7.56
C ALA A 76 -12.73 13.88 7.23
N ALA A 77 -12.25 14.09 5.99
CA ALA A 77 -11.89 15.41 5.50
C ALA A 77 -13.13 16.32 5.41
N PRO A 78 -12.99 17.65 5.55
CA PRO A 78 -14.10 18.58 5.36
C PRO A 78 -14.73 18.50 3.95
N ASN A 79 -13.93 18.19 2.93
CA ASN A 79 -14.35 17.95 1.56
C ASN A 79 -13.20 17.30 0.74
N GLU A 80 -13.50 16.88 -0.49
CA GLU A 80 -12.52 16.28 -1.43
C GLU A 80 -11.35 17.19 -1.81
N ASN A 81 -11.47 18.50 -1.55
CA ASN A 81 -10.52 19.52 -1.96
C ASN A 81 -9.90 20.31 -0.81
N ASP A 82 -9.98 19.78 0.42
CA ASP A 82 -9.35 20.35 1.60
C ASP A 82 -7.81 20.38 1.47
N PRO A 83 -7.15 21.55 1.46
CA PRO A 83 -5.71 21.65 1.22
C PRO A 83 -4.85 20.94 2.28
N ASN A 84 -5.25 21.00 3.55
CA ASN A 84 -4.48 20.40 4.64
C ASN A 84 -4.50 18.87 4.55
N THR A 85 -5.68 18.29 4.29
CA THR A 85 -5.79 16.84 4.13
C THR A 85 -5.04 16.36 2.89
N LEU A 86 -4.98 17.17 1.82
CA LEU A 86 -4.18 16.81 0.64
C LEU A 86 -2.68 16.77 0.91
N GLU A 87 -2.16 17.76 1.62
CA GLU A 87 -0.74 17.81 1.99
C GLU A 87 -0.37 16.64 2.89
N PHE A 88 -1.24 16.31 3.85
CA PHE A 88 -1.12 15.13 4.69
C PHE A 88 -1.06 13.84 3.85
N VAL A 89 -2.02 13.64 2.95
CA VAL A 89 -2.08 12.47 2.06
C VAL A 89 -0.85 12.38 1.15
N GLN A 90 -0.44 13.51 0.57
CA GLN A 90 0.74 13.59 -0.28
C GLN A 90 2.01 13.16 0.46
N THR A 91 2.19 13.62 1.70
CA THR A 91 3.34 13.31 2.55
C THR A 91 3.39 11.82 2.86
N TRP A 92 2.26 11.22 3.27
CA TRP A 92 2.20 9.79 3.56
C TRP A 92 2.50 8.91 2.35
N TYR A 93 1.92 9.25 1.20
CA TYR A 93 2.21 8.52 -0.03
C TYR A 93 3.67 8.68 -0.47
N GLN A 94 4.29 9.82 -0.22
CA GLN A 94 5.73 9.99 -0.42
C GLN A 94 6.55 9.06 0.48
N ASN A 95 6.21 8.94 1.77
CA ASN A 95 6.90 8.05 2.70
C ASN A 95 6.85 6.57 2.28
N VAL A 96 5.70 6.12 1.76
CA VAL A 96 5.57 4.77 1.18
C VAL A 96 6.54 4.58 0.00
N ILE A 97 6.58 5.55 -0.91
CA ILE A 97 7.46 5.50 -2.10
C ILE A 97 8.91 5.48 -1.67
N ASP A 98 9.30 6.29 -0.68
CA ASP A 98 10.66 6.34 -0.15
C ASP A 98 11.06 5.02 0.53
N ALA A 99 10.16 4.44 1.35
CA ALA A 99 10.39 3.13 1.97
C ALA A 99 10.59 2.04 0.90
N ALA A 100 9.79 2.05 -0.15
CA ALA A 100 9.90 1.11 -1.27
C ALA A 100 11.08 1.40 -2.21
N SER A 101 11.79 2.52 -2.03
CA SER A 101 12.97 2.92 -2.82
C SER A 101 14.29 2.59 -2.12
N VAL A 102 14.26 2.13 -0.86
CA VAL A 102 15.46 1.70 -0.13
C VAL A 102 16.10 0.51 -0.88
N PRO A 103 17.37 0.58 -1.31
CA PRO A 103 17.98 -0.50 -2.09
C PRO A 103 18.15 -1.81 -1.33
N SER A 104 17.89 -2.93 -2.00
CA SER A 104 18.22 -4.28 -1.53
C SER A 104 19.74 -4.42 -1.25
N PRO A 105 20.18 -5.15 -0.21
CA PRO A 105 19.42 -6.11 0.62
C PRO A 105 18.60 -5.50 1.76
N ASP A 106 18.69 -4.18 1.95
CA ASP A 106 17.88 -3.45 2.91
C ASP A 106 16.50 -3.15 2.29
N GLY A 107 15.53 -2.68 3.10
CA GLY A 107 14.22 -2.25 2.59
C GLY A 107 13.16 -3.34 2.61
N ILE A 108 12.29 -3.37 1.60
CA ILE A 108 11.06 -4.17 1.63
C ILE A 108 11.27 -5.58 1.07
N VAL A 109 10.81 -6.59 1.82
CA VAL A 109 10.76 -7.99 1.38
C VAL A 109 9.33 -8.51 1.46
N ILE A 110 8.79 -8.96 0.34
CA ILE A 110 7.49 -9.64 0.31
C ILE A 110 7.69 -11.13 0.60
N GLN A 111 6.99 -11.65 1.60
CA GLN A 111 6.94 -13.07 1.94
C GLN A 111 5.52 -13.61 1.78
N CYS A 112 5.38 -14.91 1.52
CA CYS A 112 4.09 -15.54 1.25
C CYS A 112 3.71 -16.65 2.24
N THR A 113 4.55 -16.92 3.23
CA THR A 113 4.29 -17.92 4.28
C THR A 113 4.96 -17.50 5.58
N ASP A 114 4.33 -17.84 6.69
CA ASP A 114 4.86 -17.60 8.03
C ASP A 114 5.79 -18.72 8.54
N ALA A 115 6.19 -19.67 7.69
CA ALA A 115 6.98 -20.84 8.10
C ALA A 115 8.31 -20.53 8.81
N ASN A 116 8.84 -19.31 8.70
CA ASN A 116 10.05 -18.89 9.42
C ASN A 116 9.77 -18.37 10.84
N LEU A 117 8.48 -18.16 11.18
CA LEU A 117 8.01 -17.62 12.45
C LEU A 117 7.69 -18.77 13.42
N THR A 118 8.55 -18.95 14.43
CA THR A 118 8.33 -19.94 15.48
C THR A 118 7.57 -19.30 16.64
N PRO A 119 6.45 -19.87 17.10
CA PRO A 119 5.70 -19.31 18.22
C PRO A 119 6.50 -19.41 19.52
N ILE A 120 6.50 -18.32 20.30
CA ILE A 120 7.08 -18.28 21.65
C ILE A 120 6.06 -17.93 22.72
N ASP A 121 5.00 -17.21 22.36
CA ASP A 121 3.85 -16.93 23.22
C ASP A 121 2.62 -16.70 22.34
N LEU A 122 1.83 -17.76 22.14
CA LEU A 122 0.65 -17.75 21.28
C LEU A 122 -0.46 -16.82 21.80
N ALA A 123 -0.62 -16.70 23.13
CA ALA A 123 -1.66 -15.87 23.73
C ALA A 123 -1.47 -14.38 23.41
N ASN A 124 -0.21 -13.97 23.25
CA ASN A 124 0.20 -12.63 22.85
C ASN A 124 0.63 -12.55 21.38
N ARG A 125 0.38 -13.60 20.58
CA ARG A 125 0.70 -13.64 19.14
C ARG A 125 2.16 -13.26 18.87
N LYS A 126 3.06 -13.76 19.72
CA LYS A 126 4.49 -13.46 19.72
C LYS A 126 5.28 -14.62 19.12
N TYR A 127 6.12 -14.30 18.15
CA TYR A 127 6.91 -15.23 17.36
C TYR A 127 8.38 -14.81 17.30
N ILE A 128 9.24 -15.72 16.86
CA ILE A 128 10.64 -15.46 16.50
C ILE A 128 10.82 -15.71 15.00
N ASP A 129 11.33 -14.72 14.26
CA ASP A 129 11.80 -14.91 12.88
C ASP A 129 13.18 -15.60 12.89
N THR A 130 13.15 -16.91 12.69
CA THR A 130 14.34 -17.78 12.71
C THR A 130 15.26 -17.56 11.51
N LYS A 131 14.74 -17.01 10.40
CA LYS A 131 15.52 -16.72 9.20
C LYS A 131 16.30 -15.42 9.34
N ARG A 132 15.84 -14.49 10.18
CA ARG A 132 16.39 -13.12 10.30
C ARG A 132 16.93 -12.82 11.70
N GLY A 133 17.82 -13.68 12.18
CA GLY A 133 18.57 -13.41 13.41
C GLY A 133 17.73 -13.51 14.69
N ASN A 134 16.70 -14.36 14.69
CA ASN A 134 15.83 -14.61 15.84
C ASN A 134 15.14 -13.35 16.39
N LYS A 135 14.72 -12.44 15.51
CA LYS A 135 13.99 -11.23 15.92
C LYS A 135 12.60 -11.59 16.43
N VAL A 136 12.19 -10.93 17.50
CA VAL A 136 10.84 -11.06 18.05
C VAL A 136 9.87 -10.30 17.16
N VAL A 137 8.77 -10.96 16.79
CA VAL A 137 7.70 -10.43 15.94
C VAL A 137 6.37 -10.56 16.66
N TYR A 138 5.52 -9.55 16.55
CA TYR A 138 4.15 -9.59 17.03
C TYR A 138 3.21 -9.61 15.83
N ALA A 139 2.48 -10.71 15.67
CA ALA A 139 1.46 -10.80 14.63
C ALA A 139 0.16 -10.13 15.11
N PRO A 140 -0.69 -9.61 14.21
CA PRO A 140 -1.91 -8.93 14.62
C PRO A 140 -2.81 -9.84 15.46
N LYS A 141 -3.50 -9.23 16.42
CA LYS A 141 -4.46 -9.89 17.32
C LYS A 141 -5.85 -9.32 17.07
N ILE A 142 -6.73 -10.12 16.47
CA ILE A 142 -8.11 -9.73 16.21
C ILE A 142 -8.98 -10.17 17.42
N PRO A 143 -9.68 -9.25 18.10
CA PRO A 143 -10.62 -9.60 19.16
C PRO A 143 -11.67 -10.61 18.67
N GLY A 144 -11.89 -11.69 19.43
CA GLY A 144 -12.86 -12.73 19.10
C GLY A 144 -12.41 -13.74 18.03
N ALA A 145 -11.25 -13.56 17.40
CA ALA A 145 -10.70 -14.57 16.49
C ALA A 145 -10.08 -15.74 17.27
N THR A 146 -10.32 -16.96 16.81
CA THR A 146 -9.64 -18.15 17.33
C THR A 146 -8.15 -18.06 16.99
N LEU A 147 -7.30 -18.10 18.03
CA LEU A 147 -5.85 -18.12 17.85
C LEU A 147 -5.41 -19.46 17.25
N THR A 148 -4.51 -19.40 16.28
CA THR A 148 -3.86 -20.55 15.66
C THR A 148 -2.39 -20.60 16.09
N ASP A 149 -1.76 -21.76 15.90
CA ASP A 149 -0.35 -21.97 16.24
C ASP A 149 0.63 -21.25 15.28
N ASN A 150 0.10 -20.59 14.25
CA ASN A 150 0.84 -19.87 13.23
C ASN A 150 0.40 -18.40 13.14
N ALA A 151 1.29 -17.52 12.66
CA ALA A 151 1.05 -16.10 12.57
C ALA A 151 -0.03 -15.74 11.52
N CYS A 152 -0.17 -16.53 10.46
CA CYS A 152 -1.09 -16.31 9.35
C CYS A 152 -2.46 -16.99 9.50
N GLY A 153 -2.72 -17.70 10.59
CA GLY A 153 -4.00 -18.40 10.76
C GLY A 153 -5.16 -17.49 11.18
N GLY A 154 -6.36 -18.07 11.11
CA GLY A 154 -7.61 -17.37 11.38
C GLY A 154 -8.05 -16.46 10.22
N PHE A 155 -8.16 -15.16 10.50
CA PHE A 155 -8.68 -14.13 9.58
C PHE A 155 -7.60 -13.14 9.10
N ILE A 156 -6.32 -13.42 9.39
CA ILE A 156 -5.21 -12.54 9.02
C ILE A 156 -4.93 -12.70 7.52
N LYS A 157 -5.06 -11.59 6.79
CA LYS A 157 -4.80 -11.55 5.35
C LYS A 157 -3.32 -11.35 5.06
N ALA A 158 -2.75 -10.35 5.72
CA ALA A 158 -1.34 -10.01 5.67
C ALA A 158 -0.98 -9.25 6.94
N PHE A 159 0.32 -9.01 7.14
CA PHE A 159 0.82 -8.04 8.11
C PHE A 159 2.26 -7.66 7.77
N ALA A 160 2.70 -6.50 8.24
CA ALA A 160 4.08 -6.06 8.12
C ALA A 160 4.82 -6.08 9.46
N TYR A 161 6.12 -6.37 9.44
CA TYR A 161 6.97 -6.31 10.63
C TYR A 161 8.43 -5.99 10.28
N PRO A 162 9.19 -5.38 11.21
CA PRO A 162 10.60 -5.10 10.99
C PRO A 162 11.43 -6.34 11.36
N ALA A 163 12.41 -6.67 10.54
CA ALA A 163 13.37 -7.71 10.87
C ALA A 163 14.75 -7.32 10.36
N ASP A 164 15.68 -7.12 11.28
CA ASP A 164 17.02 -6.61 11.00
C ASP A 164 16.97 -5.25 10.26
N ARG A 165 17.52 -5.15 9.04
CA ARG A 165 17.48 -3.94 8.19
C ARG A 165 16.35 -3.96 7.14
N GLN A 166 15.41 -4.88 7.30
CA GLN A 166 14.31 -5.11 6.36
C GLN A 166 12.95 -4.81 7.01
N GLN A 167 11.99 -4.40 6.19
CA GLN A 167 10.58 -4.50 6.50
C GLN A 167 9.99 -5.66 5.72
N ILE A 168 9.42 -6.59 6.44
CA ILE A 168 8.78 -7.75 5.87
C ILE A 168 7.31 -7.43 5.70
N VAL A 169 6.79 -7.64 4.49
CA VAL A 169 5.36 -7.70 4.22
C VAL A 169 5.01 -9.15 4.01
N LEU A 170 4.31 -9.75 4.97
CA LEU A 170 3.92 -11.14 4.92
C LEU A 170 2.48 -11.27 4.41
N LEU A 171 2.33 -11.76 3.17
CA LEU A 171 1.06 -12.08 2.55
C LEU A 171 0.66 -13.50 2.91
N CYS A 172 -0.34 -13.66 3.77
CA CYS A 172 -0.71 -14.98 4.27
C CYS A 172 -1.28 -15.87 3.17
N SER A 173 -0.78 -17.12 3.09
CA SER A 173 -1.24 -18.12 2.12
C SER A 173 -1.75 -19.41 2.76
N ASP A 174 -1.48 -19.62 4.05
CA ASP A 174 -1.72 -20.89 4.74
C ASP A 174 -3.22 -21.11 5.06
N SER A 175 -4.03 -20.05 5.04
CA SER A 175 -5.48 -20.09 5.27
C SER A 175 -6.27 -19.58 4.05
N ASN A 176 -7.52 -20.04 3.88
CA ASN A 176 -8.42 -19.51 2.85
C ASN A 176 -8.74 -18.02 3.06
N SER A 177 -8.57 -17.53 4.28
CA SER A 177 -8.70 -16.12 4.64
C SER A 177 -7.46 -15.30 4.27
N GLY A 178 -6.32 -15.92 3.97
CA GLY A 178 -5.08 -15.23 3.64
C GLY A 178 -5.19 -14.38 2.36
N ALA A 179 -4.39 -13.32 2.24
CA ALA A 179 -4.42 -12.39 1.11
C ALA A 179 -4.26 -13.09 -0.25
N LEU A 180 -3.40 -14.12 -0.33
CA LEU A 180 -3.11 -14.79 -1.60
C LEU A 180 -4.24 -15.70 -2.10
N LYS A 181 -5.20 -16.03 -1.24
CA LYS A 181 -6.38 -16.86 -1.57
C LYS A 181 -7.69 -16.08 -1.56
N SER A 182 -7.82 -15.09 -0.69
CA SER A 182 -9.06 -14.33 -0.50
C SER A 182 -9.14 -13.04 -1.31
N SER A 183 -8.01 -12.50 -1.78
CA SER A 183 -7.98 -11.31 -2.61
C SER A 183 -8.19 -11.67 -4.09
N TYR A 184 -8.74 -10.73 -4.86
CA TYR A 184 -8.75 -10.82 -6.31
C TYR A 184 -7.32 -10.75 -6.83
N SER A 185 -6.97 -11.75 -7.64
CA SER A 185 -5.71 -11.80 -8.38
C SER A 185 -5.68 -10.79 -9.53
N ASP A 186 -6.85 -10.35 -9.99
CA ASP A 186 -6.98 -9.32 -11.00
C ASP A 186 -6.41 -7.98 -10.50
N LEU A 187 -5.94 -7.18 -11.45
CA LEU A 187 -5.39 -5.85 -11.20
C LEU A 187 -6.48 -4.78 -11.32
N LEU A 188 -6.29 -3.64 -10.68
CA LEU A 188 -7.15 -2.45 -10.81
C LEU A 188 -6.89 -1.67 -12.12
N GLY A 189 -5.67 -1.76 -12.66
CA GLY A 189 -5.18 -1.05 -13.83
C GLY A 189 -6.07 -1.13 -15.07
N PRO A 190 -6.60 -2.31 -15.44
CA PRO A 190 -7.52 -2.44 -16.58
C PRO A 190 -8.75 -1.53 -16.47
N TRP A 191 -9.28 -1.34 -15.25
CA TRP A 191 -10.48 -0.52 -15.02
C TRP A 191 -10.25 0.98 -15.22
N ARG A 192 -8.99 1.43 -15.31
CA ARG A 192 -8.65 2.85 -15.56
C ARG A 192 -9.08 3.35 -16.93
N THR A 193 -9.16 2.46 -17.92
CA THR A 193 -9.38 2.84 -19.32
C THR A 193 -10.42 1.96 -20.01
N ALA A 194 -10.69 0.76 -19.50
CA ALA A 194 -11.59 -0.20 -20.10
C ALA A 194 -12.52 -0.84 -19.05
N GLY A 195 -13.63 -1.40 -19.52
CA GLY A 195 -14.63 -2.05 -18.66
C GLY A 195 -15.57 -1.07 -17.96
N ASP A 196 -16.54 -1.63 -17.24
CA ASP A 196 -17.48 -0.91 -16.38
C ASP A 196 -17.39 -1.47 -14.95
N LEU A 197 -16.60 -0.80 -14.12
CA LEU A 197 -16.43 -1.16 -12.71
C LEU A 197 -17.75 -1.05 -11.92
N THR A 198 -18.66 -0.16 -12.35
CA THR A 198 -19.96 0.01 -11.68
C THR A 198 -20.87 -1.20 -11.84
N ALA A 199 -20.61 -2.04 -12.85
CA ALA A 199 -21.37 -3.25 -13.10
C ALA A 199 -20.95 -4.44 -12.24
N LEU A 200 -19.74 -4.43 -11.66
CA LEU A 200 -19.20 -5.54 -10.87
C LEU A 200 -20.02 -5.76 -9.59
N THR A 201 -20.43 -7.01 -9.36
CA THR A 201 -21.23 -7.39 -8.19
C THR A 201 -20.59 -6.96 -6.86
N PRO A 202 -19.29 -7.20 -6.61
CA PRO A 202 -18.67 -6.74 -5.36
C PRO A 202 -18.74 -5.22 -5.17
N VAL A 203 -18.60 -4.43 -6.25
CA VAL A 203 -18.66 -2.96 -6.21
C VAL A 203 -20.08 -2.48 -5.96
N LYS A 204 -21.10 -3.15 -6.51
CA LYS A 204 -22.52 -2.85 -6.22
C LYS A 204 -22.87 -3.14 -4.77
N GLU A 205 -22.41 -4.27 -4.24
CA GLU A 205 -22.75 -4.75 -2.90
C GLU A 205 -21.96 -4.02 -1.81
N LYS A 206 -20.64 -3.90 -1.98
CA LYS A 206 -19.71 -3.38 -0.97
C LYS A 206 -19.26 -1.95 -1.22
N GLY A 207 -19.53 -1.38 -2.39
CA GLY A 207 -19.11 -0.02 -2.70
C GLY A 207 -17.59 0.11 -2.76
N LEU A 208 -17.06 1.21 -2.23
CA LEU A 208 -15.64 1.53 -2.22
C LEU A 208 -14.80 0.49 -1.46
N ASP A 209 -15.37 -0.17 -0.44
CA ASP A 209 -14.69 -1.26 0.29
C ASP A 209 -14.35 -2.47 -0.59
N ALA A 210 -15.03 -2.64 -1.74
CA ALA A 210 -14.71 -3.68 -2.71
C ALA A 210 -13.28 -3.54 -3.27
N LEU A 211 -12.71 -2.32 -3.27
CA LEU A 211 -11.34 -2.08 -3.74
C LEU A 211 -10.31 -2.74 -2.83
N GLY A 212 -10.59 -2.86 -1.53
CA GLY A 212 -9.72 -3.55 -0.56
C GLY A 212 -9.63 -5.06 -0.79
N MET A 213 -10.44 -5.61 -1.70
CA MET A 213 -10.36 -7.02 -2.10
C MET A 213 -9.28 -7.28 -3.15
N TYR A 214 -8.70 -6.27 -3.78
CA TYR A 214 -7.63 -6.46 -4.78
C TYR A 214 -6.28 -6.68 -4.08
N LEU A 215 -5.47 -7.62 -4.59
CA LEU A 215 -4.17 -7.93 -3.97
C LEU A 215 -3.22 -6.72 -3.95
N SER A 216 -3.27 -5.85 -4.96
CA SER A 216 -2.47 -4.62 -4.99
C SER A 216 -2.86 -3.63 -3.89
N THR A 217 -4.15 -3.49 -3.60
CA THR A 217 -4.63 -2.66 -2.49
C THR A 217 -4.28 -3.25 -1.12
N MET A 218 -4.33 -4.57 -0.98
CA MET A 218 -3.86 -5.29 0.21
C MET A 218 -2.36 -5.08 0.45
N ILE A 219 -1.53 -5.23 -0.59
CA ILE A 219 -0.10 -4.97 -0.50
C ILE A 219 0.11 -3.50 -0.12
N LEU A 220 -0.63 -2.57 -0.74
CA LEU A 220 -0.53 -1.16 -0.39
C LEU A 220 -0.90 -0.86 1.07
N HIS A 221 -1.92 -1.51 1.62
CA HIS A 221 -2.24 -1.44 3.05
C HIS A 221 -1.00 -1.79 3.89
N GLU A 222 -0.34 -2.91 3.59
CA GLU A 222 0.87 -3.31 4.31
C GLU A 222 2.06 -2.39 4.07
N LEU A 223 2.13 -1.75 2.91
CA LEU A 223 3.12 -0.72 2.63
C LEU A 223 2.87 0.56 3.44
N MET A 224 1.64 0.87 3.85
CA MET A 224 1.38 1.96 4.82
C MET A 224 2.02 1.63 6.17
N HIS A 225 1.98 0.35 6.59
CA HIS A 225 2.73 -0.17 7.76
C HIS A 225 4.25 -0.11 7.57
N ALA A 226 4.72 -0.21 6.33
CA ALA A 226 6.14 -0.06 5.99
C ALA A 226 6.61 1.40 5.87
N ALA A 227 5.71 2.37 5.66
CA ALA A 227 6.03 3.77 5.40
C ALA A 227 6.82 4.44 6.54
N SER A 228 6.72 3.91 7.76
CA SER A 228 7.55 4.31 8.91
C SER A 228 9.06 4.12 8.67
N MET A 229 9.46 3.28 7.71
CA MET A 229 10.88 3.08 7.36
C MET A 229 11.53 4.33 6.77
N ALA A 230 10.82 5.19 6.03
CA ALA A 230 11.43 6.37 5.41
C ALA A 230 11.92 7.40 6.45
N GLU A 231 11.32 7.40 7.65
CA GLU A 231 11.73 8.25 8.77
C GLU A 231 13.01 7.77 9.49
N GLN A 232 13.54 6.57 9.18
CA GLN A 232 14.86 6.14 9.66
C GLN A 232 16.01 7.00 9.15
N LEU A 233 15.78 7.82 8.12
CA LEU A 233 16.77 8.78 7.70
C LEU A 233 16.78 10.05 8.58
N LYS A 234 15.71 10.42 9.33
CA LYS A 234 15.71 11.53 10.33
C LYS A 234 14.58 11.49 11.42
N LYS A 235 14.67 10.53 12.35
CA LYS A 235 13.89 10.42 13.62
C LYS A 235 12.43 9.98 13.48
N LEU A 236 12.17 8.68 13.62
CA LEU A 236 11.13 8.02 14.45
C LEU A 236 11.33 6.49 14.37
N GLN A 237 10.80 5.72 15.34
CA GLN A 237 11.15 4.30 15.58
C GLN A 237 10.47 3.33 14.60
N PHE A 238 11.03 2.12 14.50
CA PHE A 238 10.55 1.04 13.63
C PHE A 238 9.15 0.54 14.03
N ALA A 239 8.27 0.50 13.02
CA ALA A 239 7.16 -0.42 12.79
C ALA A 239 5.82 -0.26 13.53
N GLN A 240 4.79 -0.71 12.77
CA GLN A 240 3.35 -0.66 12.94
C GLN A 240 2.78 0.72 12.61
N PHE A 241 1.87 0.79 11.64
CA PHE A 241 1.25 2.05 11.25
C PHE A 241 0.29 2.54 12.32
N PRO A 242 0.23 3.87 12.50
CA PRO A 242 1.31 4.79 12.19
C PRO A 242 2.46 4.49 13.15
N ALA A 243 3.70 4.81 12.76
CA ALA A 243 4.90 4.63 13.59
C ALA A 243 4.78 5.17 15.04
N ILE A 244 3.74 5.96 15.30
CA ILE A 244 3.11 6.14 16.60
C ILE A 244 1.59 6.17 16.33
N LEU A 245 0.82 5.14 16.69
CA LEU A 245 -0.52 5.38 17.21
C LEU A 245 -0.25 6.03 18.57
N PRO A 246 -0.58 7.30 18.83
CA PRO A 246 -0.79 7.69 20.21
C PRO A 246 -1.78 6.68 20.76
N ASP A 247 -1.44 6.02 21.88
CA ASP A 247 -2.40 5.15 22.57
C ASP A 247 -3.74 5.87 22.71
N GLU A 248 -3.70 7.22 22.78
CA GLU A 248 -4.83 8.12 22.69
C GLU A 248 -4.53 9.43 21.92
N VAL A 249 -5.47 9.96 21.12
CA VAL A 249 -5.48 11.40 20.75
C VAL A 249 -6.69 12.07 21.40
N ASN A 250 -6.45 13.15 22.13
CA ASN A 250 -7.48 13.85 22.93
C ASN A 250 -8.19 12.92 23.95
N GLY A 251 -7.48 11.93 24.51
CA GLY A 251 -8.03 10.99 25.49
C GLY A 251 -8.93 9.89 24.89
N GLN A 252 -8.90 9.70 23.57
CA GLN A 252 -9.64 8.63 22.89
C GLN A 252 -8.65 7.62 22.30
N PRO A 253 -8.84 6.31 22.57
CA PRO A 253 -7.91 5.30 22.09
C PRO A 253 -7.90 5.22 20.56
N ILE A 254 -6.71 5.18 19.97
CA ILE A 254 -6.55 4.94 18.54
C ILE A 254 -6.17 3.47 18.34
N GLY A 255 -6.99 2.77 17.58
CA GLY A 255 -6.72 1.40 17.16
C GLY A 255 -6.90 1.30 15.65
N GLU A 256 -6.06 0.50 15.01
CA GLU A 256 -6.28 0.11 13.63
C GLU A 256 -7.64 -0.57 13.51
N ILE A 257 -8.45 -0.10 12.57
CA ILE A 257 -9.74 -0.71 12.26
C ILE A 257 -9.45 -1.90 11.36
N TYR A 258 -8.95 -2.97 11.98
CA TYR A 258 -8.81 -4.25 11.32
C TYR A 258 -10.18 -4.78 10.99
N GLN A 259 -10.29 -5.32 9.78
CA GLN A 259 -11.48 -5.82 9.11
C GLN A 259 -11.94 -4.80 8.06
N TYR A 260 -11.77 -5.22 6.81
CA TYR A 260 -12.47 -4.78 5.61
C TYR A 260 -14.03 -4.85 5.71
N SER A 261 -14.59 -4.75 6.93
CA SER A 261 -15.92 -4.21 7.25
C SER A 261 -16.03 -2.77 6.73
N PRO A 262 -17.23 -2.19 6.58
CA PRO A 262 -17.38 -0.97 5.80
C PRO A 262 -16.64 0.23 6.41
N ILE A 263 -15.46 0.53 5.86
CA ILE A 263 -14.66 1.73 6.18
C ILE A 263 -15.24 2.89 5.35
N SER A 264 -15.67 2.60 4.13
CA SER A 264 -16.24 3.57 3.20
C SER A 264 -17.69 3.93 3.50
N GLY A 265 -17.93 4.72 4.55
CA GLY A 265 -19.07 5.66 4.60
C GLY A 265 -20.50 5.11 4.49
N LYS A 266 -20.75 3.80 4.32
CA LYS A 266 -22.09 3.20 4.48
C LYS A 266 -22.62 3.32 5.92
N GLN A 267 -21.82 3.90 6.84
CA GLN A 267 -22.14 4.05 8.25
C GLN A 267 -21.86 5.44 8.84
N LEU A 268 -21.18 6.38 8.15
CA LEU A 268 -20.99 7.74 8.70
C LEU A 268 -22.28 8.58 8.69
N GLY A 269 -23.34 8.13 7.99
CA GLY A 269 -24.65 8.78 7.95
C GLY A 269 -25.84 7.88 8.27
N ASP A 270 -25.63 6.62 8.69
CA ASP A 270 -26.71 5.67 8.97
C ASP A 270 -26.86 5.48 10.49
N SER A 271 -28.08 5.66 11.03
CA SER A 271 -28.36 5.79 12.46
C SER A 271 -28.19 4.51 13.30
N ILE A 272 -27.62 3.45 12.71
CA ILE A 272 -27.58 2.09 13.26
C ILE A 272 -26.14 1.54 13.36
N SER A 273 -25.10 2.30 12.99
CA SER A 273 -23.71 1.81 13.13
C SER A 273 -23.21 1.90 14.57
N SER A 274 -22.94 0.75 15.21
CA SER A 274 -22.30 0.70 16.51
C SER A 274 -20.80 1.03 16.38
N GLY A 275 -20.41 2.24 16.82
CA GLY A 275 -19.02 2.68 16.93
C GLY A 275 -18.57 3.56 15.76
N GLN A 276 -18.88 4.86 15.80
CA GLN A 276 -18.35 5.80 14.81
C GLN A 276 -16.83 5.91 14.95
N SER A 277 -16.09 5.63 13.87
CA SER A 277 -14.66 5.89 13.78
C SER A 277 -14.40 7.40 13.91
N THR A 278 -13.46 7.80 14.76
CA THR A 278 -13.07 9.20 14.88
C THR A 278 -12.26 9.64 13.65
N VAL A 279 -12.18 10.96 13.41
CA VAL A 279 -11.31 11.55 12.37
C VAL A 279 -9.88 11.03 12.49
N ASN A 280 -9.37 10.96 13.72
CA ASN A 280 -8.01 10.48 13.99
C ASN A 280 -7.86 9.00 13.65
N ASN A 281 -8.84 8.14 13.98
CA ASN A 281 -8.79 6.72 13.63
C ASN A 281 -8.74 6.55 12.10
N LEU A 282 -9.53 7.31 11.36
CA LEU A 282 -9.60 7.22 9.90
C LEU A 282 -8.32 7.72 9.20
N GLN A 283 -7.74 8.83 9.68
CA GLN A 283 -6.50 9.38 9.14
C GLN A 283 -5.26 8.53 9.47
N HIS A 284 -5.35 7.72 10.51
CA HIS A 284 -4.32 6.80 10.98
C HIS A 284 -4.65 5.33 10.72
N ASN A 285 -5.58 5.04 9.80
CA ASN A 285 -5.94 3.70 9.38
C ASN A 285 -5.30 3.34 8.01
N ALA A 286 -4.51 2.26 7.97
CA ALA A 286 -3.79 1.84 6.76
C ALA A 286 -4.75 1.53 5.60
N ASP A 287 -5.88 0.88 5.91
CA ASP A 287 -6.93 0.59 4.93
C ASP A 287 -7.54 1.87 4.34
N SER A 288 -7.80 2.89 5.16
CA SER A 288 -8.33 4.16 4.67
C SER A 288 -7.42 4.80 3.63
N MET A 289 -6.11 4.81 3.89
CA MET A 289 -5.11 5.37 2.99
C MET A 289 -4.94 4.52 1.72
N ALA A 290 -4.97 3.20 1.84
CA ALA A 290 -4.87 2.28 0.70
C ALA A 290 -6.13 2.34 -0.20
N LEU A 291 -7.33 2.37 0.40
CA LEU A 291 -8.60 2.53 -0.30
C LEU A 291 -8.70 3.89 -0.99
N LEU A 292 -8.18 4.96 -0.38
CA LEU A 292 -8.15 6.29 -1.00
C LEU A 292 -7.26 6.27 -2.25
N ALA A 293 -6.08 5.65 -2.16
CA ALA A 293 -5.19 5.52 -3.30
C ALA A 293 -5.83 4.68 -4.42
N ALA A 294 -6.46 3.55 -4.07
CA ALA A 294 -7.18 2.69 -5.02
C ALA A 294 -8.35 3.43 -5.69
N SER A 295 -9.12 4.21 -4.92
CA SER A 295 -10.20 5.06 -5.41
C SER A 295 -9.69 6.06 -6.45
N TRP A 296 -8.65 6.82 -6.09
CA TRP A 296 -8.10 7.85 -6.95
C TRP A 296 -7.40 7.30 -8.17
N TYR A 297 -6.83 6.09 -8.08
CA TYR A 297 -6.23 5.37 -9.19
C TYR A 297 -7.21 5.07 -10.33
N LEU A 298 -8.51 5.28 -10.13
CA LEU A 298 -9.55 4.99 -11.10
C LEU A 298 -10.18 6.30 -11.63
N PRO A 299 -9.51 7.08 -12.50
CA PRO A 299 -9.90 8.43 -12.88
C PRO A 299 -11.25 8.55 -13.60
N VAL A 300 -11.79 7.42 -14.09
CA VAL A 300 -13.11 7.32 -14.74
C VAL A 300 -14.25 7.38 -13.72
N TYR A 301 -13.98 7.03 -12.47
CA TYR A 301 -15.00 6.82 -11.45
C TYR A 301 -14.88 7.82 -10.30
N LYS A 302 -16.00 8.07 -9.65
CA LYS A 302 -16.10 8.79 -8.38
C LYS A 302 -16.87 7.93 -7.39
N TRP A 303 -16.62 8.16 -6.12
CA TRP A 303 -17.35 7.50 -5.04
C TRP A 303 -18.15 8.55 -4.30
N VAL A 304 -19.45 8.34 -4.12
CA VAL A 304 -20.32 9.23 -3.35
C VAL A 304 -21.00 8.41 -2.28
N ASN A 305 -20.66 8.69 -1.02
CA ASN A 305 -21.06 7.92 0.16
C ASN A 305 -20.79 6.42 -0.05
N GLY A 306 -19.55 6.10 -0.43
CA GLY A 306 -19.12 4.73 -0.75
C GLY A 306 -19.71 4.12 -2.04
N LYS A 307 -20.62 4.78 -2.77
CA LYS A 307 -21.21 4.23 -4.02
C LYS A 307 -20.44 4.66 -5.26
N CYS A 308 -20.16 3.71 -6.15
CA CYS A 308 -19.46 3.97 -7.41
C CYS A 308 -20.35 4.70 -8.42
N GLY A 309 -19.79 5.70 -9.09
CA GLY A 309 -20.40 6.37 -10.23
C GLY A 309 -19.34 6.81 -11.24
N VAL A 310 -19.78 7.25 -12.42
CA VAL A 310 -18.88 7.65 -13.51
C VAL A 310 -18.68 9.17 -13.53
N ILE A 311 -17.44 9.62 -13.75
CA ILE A 311 -17.09 11.02 -13.97
C ILE A 311 -17.23 11.34 -15.46
N PRO A 312 -17.86 12.47 -15.84
CA PRO A 312 -17.89 12.95 -17.23
C PRO A 312 -16.48 13.14 -17.80
N LYS A 313 -16.26 12.82 -19.08
CA LYS A 313 -14.92 12.80 -19.68
C LYS A 313 -14.13 14.11 -19.49
N ALA A 314 -14.81 15.26 -19.53
CA ALA A 314 -14.20 16.58 -19.37
C ALA A 314 -13.62 16.84 -17.97
N ASP A 315 -14.16 16.16 -16.95
CA ASP A 315 -13.80 16.39 -15.54
C ASP A 315 -12.87 15.29 -14.99
N ARG A 316 -12.52 14.29 -15.80
CA ARG A 316 -11.65 13.19 -15.39
C ARG A 316 -10.22 13.69 -15.20
N ALA A 317 -9.59 13.20 -14.14
CA ALA A 317 -8.15 13.29 -14.02
C ALA A 317 -7.46 12.50 -15.16
N PRO A 318 -6.24 12.89 -15.58
CA PRO A 318 -5.54 12.16 -16.62
C PRO A 318 -5.17 10.75 -16.15
N ALA A 319 -5.20 9.77 -17.05
CA ALA A 319 -4.76 8.42 -16.73
C ALA A 319 -3.25 8.32 -16.40
N THR A 320 -2.47 9.37 -16.63
CA THR A 320 -1.08 9.47 -16.18
C THR A 320 -0.77 10.95 -16.02
N PHE A 321 -0.18 11.34 -14.90
CA PHE A 321 0.27 12.71 -14.71
C PHE A 321 1.61 12.94 -15.42
N LEU A 322 1.88 14.19 -15.80
CA LEU A 322 3.20 14.56 -16.31
C LEU A 322 4.26 14.24 -15.25
N ASN A 323 5.43 13.77 -15.69
CA ASN A 323 6.55 13.37 -14.82
C ASN A 323 6.18 12.29 -13.78
N THR A 324 5.23 11.41 -14.09
CA THR A 324 4.97 10.23 -13.27
C THR A 324 6.26 9.40 -13.20
N PRO A 325 6.87 9.22 -12.02
CA PRO A 325 8.10 8.44 -11.90
C PRO A 325 7.82 6.96 -12.19
N THR A 326 8.84 6.26 -12.67
CA THR A 326 8.78 4.79 -12.74
C THR A 326 8.75 4.24 -11.31
N PRO A 327 7.85 3.30 -10.97
CA PRO A 327 7.83 2.70 -9.64
C PRO A 327 9.18 2.00 -9.35
N PRO A 328 9.66 2.00 -8.09
CA PRO A 328 10.79 1.19 -7.68
C PRO A 328 10.63 -0.27 -8.12
N GLY A 329 11.71 -0.89 -8.58
CA GLY A 329 11.68 -2.22 -9.19
C GLY A 329 12.12 -3.35 -8.25
N PRO A 330 11.76 -4.60 -8.58
CA PRO A 330 12.24 -5.77 -7.84
C PRO A 330 13.76 -5.93 -7.98
N SER A 331 14.40 -6.44 -6.92
CA SER A 331 15.83 -6.79 -6.88
C SER A 331 16.17 -8.15 -7.44
#